data_AF-A0A8J2TWE2-F1
#
_entry.id   AF-A0A8J2TWE2-F1
#
_cell.length_a   1.000
_cell.length_b   1.000
_cell.length_c   1.000
_cell.angle_alpha   90.00
_cell.angle_beta   90.00
_cell.angle_gamma   90.00
#
_symmetry.space_group_name_H-M   'P 1'
#
loop_
_entity.id
_entity.type
_entity.pdbx_description
1 polymer ?
#
loop_
_entity_poly.entity_id
_entity_poly.type
_entity_poly.pdbx_seq_one_letter_code
_entity_poly.pdbx_strand_id
1 'polypeptide(L)'
;MTSIFRAVLGDEFERLHPQLQRRFSVGLTSDLACLGRGVMEEIWHGPPWVRPFLALGGTRNILAPRRGRQVPFTIENVPYLDTHGRETVTFVRTFRFPGRSHRFDAQMVLAPGGGHIVDYLGTHQHLVSDLHPAVDHWGGLIIRSGAHRFIEGPVDIGVPELIGADATVRESFDDEAGCFRIQVNVVNRRFGPLFGYHGAFRAEFTEASRLGVRPGLRPVREVALP
;
A
#
# COMPACT_ATOMS: atom_id res chain seq x y z
N MET A 1 -8.44 1.48 21.10
CA MET A 1 -7.38 1.88 20.16
C MET A 1 -7.99 1.99 18.77
N THR A 2 -7.57 2.97 18.00
CA THR A 2 -8.08 3.28 16.66
C THR A 2 -7.19 2.65 15.60
N SER A 3 -7.66 2.48 14.35
CA SER A 3 -6.83 1.97 13.25
C SER A 3 -5.58 2.85 13.04
N ILE A 4 -4.54 2.29 12.39
CA ILE A 4 -3.27 3.00 12.13
C ILE A 4 -3.47 4.30 11.33
N PHE A 5 -4.44 4.32 10.40
CA PHE A 5 -4.75 5.51 9.62
C PHE A 5 -5.45 6.58 10.44
N ARG A 6 -6.41 6.19 11.30
CA ARG A 6 -7.09 7.11 12.21
C ARG A 6 -6.11 7.67 13.25
N ALA A 7 -5.15 6.87 13.71
CA ALA A 7 -4.12 7.33 14.63
C ALA A 7 -3.25 8.46 14.03
N VAL A 8 -2.89 8.36 12.74
CA VAL A 8 -2.07 9.38 12.06
C VAL A 8 -2.89 10.59 11.62
N LEU A 9 -4.09 10.39 11.10
CA LEU A 9 -4.94 11.48 10.62
C LEU A 9 -5.61 12.27 11.75
N GLY A 10 -5.76 11.67 12.94
CA GLY A 10 -6.49 12.27 14.05
C GLY A 10 -7.90 12.70 13.63
N ASP A 11 -8.27 13.93 13.95
CA ASP A 11 -9.59 14.50 13.67
C ASP A 11 -9.86 14.66 12.16
N GLU A 12 -8.82 14.76 11.31
CA GLU A 12 -9.03 14.81 9.85
C GLU A 12 -9.66 13.52 9.32
N PHE A 13 -9.54 12.40 10.03
CA PHE A 13 -10.16 11.14 9.64
C PHE A 13 -11.68 11.27 9.45
N GLU A 14 -12.35 12.13 10.23
CA GLU A 14 -13.79 12.37 10.13
C GLU A 14 -14.18 13.10 8.84
N ARG A 15 -13.23 13.75 8.18
CA ARG A 15 -13.44 14.43 6.89
C ARG A 15 -13.39 13.47 5.70
N LEU A 16 -12.91 12.24 5.88
CA LEU A 16 -12.94 11.23 4.83
C LEU A 16 -14.38 10.89 4.47
N HIS A 17 -14.59 10.53 3.20
CA HIS A 17 -15.84 9.92 2.78
C HIS A 17 -16.18 8.70 3.67
N PRO A 18 -17.44 8.47 4.07
CA PRO A 18 -17.78 7.37 5.00
C PRO A 18 -17.29 5.99 4.57
N GLN A 19 -17.29 5.71 3.26
CA GLN A 19 -16.75 4.44 2.73
C GLN A 19 -15.23 4.34 2.87
N LEU A 20 -14.50 5.46 2.77
CA LEU A 20 -13.07 5.50 3.04
C LEU A 20 -12.79 5.39 4.54
N GLN A 21 -13.60 6.03 5.40
CA GLN A 21 -13.49 5.84 6.84
C GLN A 21 -13.61 4.36 7.20
N ARG A 22 -14.61 3.66 6.65
CA ARG A 22 -14.77 2.21 6.86
C ARG A 22 -13.56 1.42 6.34
N ARG A 23 -13.09 1.74 5.13
CA ARG A 23 -11.93 1.10 4.50
C ARG A 23 -10.63 1.26 5.29
N PHE A 24 -10.36 2.45 5.82
CA PHE A 24 -9.16 2.76 6.59
C PHE A 24 -9.35 2.56 8.10
N SER A 25 -10.51 2.04 8.52
CA SER A 25 -10.72 1.54 9.87
C SER A 25 -10.23 0.10 10.06
N VAL A 26 -9.76 -0.58 9.01
CA VAL A 26 -9.14 -1.92 9.12
C VAL A 26 -8.09 -1.95 10.22
N GLY A 27 -8.20 -2.95 11.11
CA GLY A 27 -7.40 -3.04 12.32
C GLY A 27 -7.86 -4.16 13.25
N LEU A 28 -6.97 -4.57 14.16
CA LEU A 28 -7.25 -5.58 15.18
C LEU A 28 -8.31 -5.08 16.15
N THR A 29 -8.23 -3.81 16.56
CA THR A 29 -9.17 -3.27 17.56
C THR A 29 -10.58 -3.10 17.01
N SER A 30 -10.71 -2.75 15.74
CA SER A 30 -12.00 -2.67 15.03
C SER A 30 -12.52 -4.04 14.59
N ASP A 31 -11.74 -5.11 14.80
CA ASP A 31 -11.93 -6.45 14.25
C ASP A 31 -12.34 -6.45 12.77
N LEU A 32 -11.67 -5.64 11.94
CA LEU A 32 -12.11 -5.37 10.57
C LEU A 32 -11.02 -5.73 9.58
N ALA A 33 -11.37 -6.56 8.60
CA ALA A 33 -10.59 -6.82 7.41
C ALA A 33 -11.37 -6.37 6.15
N CYS A 34 -10.64 -6.02 5.10
CA CYS A 34 -11.20 -5.51 3.84
C CYS A 34 -10.65 -6.30 2.66
N LEU A 35 -11.53 -6.85 1.83
CA LEU A 35 -11.18 -7.58 0.62
C LEU A 35 -11.77 -6.84 -0.58
N GLY A 36 -10.91 -6.32 -1.45
CA GLY A 36 -11.31 -5.62 -2.65
C GLY A 36 -11.16 -6.45 -3.92
N ARG A 37 -12.10 -6.31 -4.84
CA ARG A 37 -12.04 -6.90 -6.19
C ARG A 37 -12.42 -5.84 -7.22
N GLY A 38 -11.67 -5.77 -8.32
CA GLY A 38 -11.84 -4.72 -9.30
C GLY A 38 -10.98 -4.89 -10.54
N VAL A 39 -10.78 -3.79 -11.25
CA VAL A 39 -10.01 -3.72 -12.48
C VAL A 39 -9.15 -2.47 -12.47
N MET A 40 -7.86 -2.63 -12.76
CA MET A 40 -6.98 -1.52 -13.09
C MET A 40 -7.21 -1.17 -14.56
N GLU A 41 -7.73 0.03 -14.80
CA GLU A 41 -8.00 0.54 -16.13
C GLU A 41 -6.70 0.61 -16.95
N GLU A 42 -5.64 1.08 -16.30
CA GLU A 42 -4.31 1.13 -16.87
C GLU A 42 -3.22 0.96 -15.82
N ILE A 43 -2.19 0.20 -16.18
CA ILE A 43 -0.90 0.11 -15.51
C ILE A 43 0.15 0.57 -16.53
N TRP A 44 0.83 1.67 -16.22
CA TRP A 44 1.78 2.32 -17.11
C TRP A 44 3.17 2.37 -16.48
N HIS A 45 4.21 2.46 -17.30
CA HIS A 45 5.58 2.67 -16.86
C HIS A 45 6.18 3.86 -17.59
N GLY A 46 7.19 4.46 -16.97
CA GLY A 46 8.06 5.47 -17.56
C GLY A 46 8.85 4.96 -18.77
N PRO A 47 9.82 5.75 -19.25
CA PRO A 47 10.59 5.44 -20.44
C PRO A 47 11.41 4.14 -20.29
N PRO A 48 11.83 3.48 -21.40
CA PRO A 48 12.43 2.14 -21.35
C PRO A 48 13.64 1.97 -20.40
N TRP A 49 14.38 3.03 -20.10
CA TRP A 49 15.52 2.99 -19.18
C TRP A 49 15.11 2.75 -17.70
N VAL A 50 13.83 2.89 -17.33
CA VAL A 50 13.35 2.51 -15.98
C VAL A 50 13.19 0.99 -15.79
N ARG A 51 13.17 0.21 -16.88
CA ARG A 51 12.92 -1.24 -16.87
C ARG A 51 13.82 -2.05 -15.93
N PRO A 52 15.16 -1.85 -15.84
CA PRO A 52 15.99 -2.59 -14.90
C PRO A 52 15.56 -2.37 -13.44
N PHE A 53 15.22 -1.13 -13.06
CA PHE A 53 14.72 -0.82 -11.71
C PHE A 53 13.37 -1.49 -11.44
N LEU A 54 12.47 -1.47 -12.43
CA LEU A 54 11.18 -2.15 -12.33
C LEU A 54 11.32 -3.67 -12.25
N ALA A 55 12.25 -4.25 -13.00
CA ALA A 55 12.51 -5.69 -12.94
C ALA A 55 13.01 -6.10 -11.55
N LEU A 56 13.92 -5.32 -10.95
CA LEU A 56 14.45 -5.57 -9.60
C LEU A 56 13.37 -5.43 -8.51
N GLY A 57 12.49 -4.44 -8.60
CA GLY A 57 11.35 -4.33 -7.67
C GLY A 57 10.28 -5.41 -7.90
N GLY A 58 10.08 -5.82 -9.15
CA GLY A 58 9.10 -6.82 -9.55
C GLY A 58 9.42 -8.23 -9.07
N THR A 59 10.70 -8.62 -8.94
CA THR A 59 11.10 -9.93 -8.41
C THR A 59 10.83 -10.09 -6.92
N ARG A 60 10.68 -8.99 -6.19
CA ARG A 60 10.46 -8.96 -4.75
C ARG A 60 9.03 -8.61 -4.33
N ASN A 61 8.10 -8.59 -5.26
CA ASN A 61 6.72 -8.13 -5.06
C ASN A 61 6.62 -6.69 -4.52
N ILE A 62 7.48 -5.78 -4.98
CA ILE A 62 7.51 -4.37 -4.53
C ILE A 62 6.83 -3.42 -5.55
N LEU A 63 6.49 -3.89 -6.75
CA LEU A 63 5.79 -3.10 -7.77
C LEU A 63 5.22 -3.99 -8.86
N ALA A 64 4.29 -3.48 -9.68
CA ALA A 64 3.77 -4.19 -10.85
C ALA A 64 4.70 -4.01 -12.08
N PRO A 65 5.48 -5.02 -12.50
CA PRO A 65 6.56 -4.86 -13.48
C PRO A 65 6.07 -4.97 -14.92
N ARG A 66 4.75 -5.01 -15.15
CA ARG A 66 4.16 -5.08 -16.50
C ARG A 66 3.17 -3.95 -16.73
N ARG A 67 3.20 -3.39 -17.93
CA ARG A 67 2.12 -2.53 -18.43
C ARG A 67 0.92 -3.39 -18.77
N GLY A 68 -0.27 -2.82 -18.67
CA GLY A 68 -1.50 -3.50 -19.03
C GLY A 68 -2.68 -2.54 -19.00
N ARG A 69 -3.75 -2.91 -19.70
CA ARG A 69 -5.04 -2.23 -19.64
C ARG A 69 -6.10 -3.24 -19.25
N GLN A 70 -7.10 -2.79 -18.49
CA GLN A 70 -8.19 -3.64 -18.01
C GLN A 70 -7.66 -4.89 -17.27
N VAL A 71 -6.75 -4.69 -16.32
CA VAL A 71 -6.09 -5.77 -15.59
C VAL A 71 -6.91 -6.12 -14.34
N PRO A 72 -7.47 -7.34 -14.22
CA PRO A 72 -8.19 -7.74 -13.02
C PRO A 72 -7.32 -7.64 -11.78
N PHE A 73 -7.91 -7.14 -10.71
CA PHE A 73 -7.23 -6.71 -9.51
C PHE A 73 -7.94 -7.22 -8.25
N THR A 74 -7.16 -7.66 -7.28
CA THR A 74 -7.64 -7.87 -5.91
C THR A 74 -6.75 -7.17 -4.91
N ILE A 75 -7.32 -6.73 -3.81
CA ILE A 75 -6.58 -6.18 -2.66
C ILE A 75 -7.06 -6.83 -1.38
N GLU A 76 -6.14 -7.20 -0.51
CA GLU A 76 -6.42 -7.85 0.76
C GLU A 76 -5.79 -7.01 1.87
N ASN A 77 -6.65 -6.45 2.71
CA ASN A 77 -6.30 -5.64 3.86
C ASN A 77 -6.68 -6.37 5.14
N VAL A 78 -5.70 -7.04 5.74
CA VAL A 78 -5.92 -7.92 6.89
C VAL A 78 -4.98 -7.52 8.02
N PRO A 79 -5.52 -7.19 9.21
CA PRO A 79 -4.71 -6.85 10.37
C PRO A 79 -4.23 -8.10 11.10
N TYR A 80 -3.05 -8.03 11.70
CA TYR A 80 -2.46 -9.08 12.52
C TYR A 80 -1.46 -8.52 13.53
N LEU A 81 -1.12 -9.32 14.54
CA LEU A 81 -0.04 -9.01 15.47
C LEU A 81 1.25 -9.62 14.94
N ASP A 82 2.26 -8.77 14.68
CA ASP A 82 3.57 -9.25 14.26
C ASP A 82 4.36 -9.85 15.44
N THR A 83 5.50 -10.46 15.12
CA THR A 83 6.42 -11.11 16.08
C THR A 83 7.10 -10.10 17.02
N HIS A 84 7.00 -8.80 16.73
CA HIS A 84 7.47 -7.70 17.57
C HIS A 84 6.35 -7.10 18.43
N GLY A 85 5.15 -7.67 18.40
CA GLY A 85 4.01 -7.22 19.19
C GLY A 85 3.32 -5.96 18.64
N ARG A 86 3.56 -5.61 17.38
CA ARG A 86 2.95 -4.44 16.72
C ARG A 86 1.72 -4.85 15.93
N GLU A 87 0.66 -4.04 16.03
CA GLU A 87 -0.44 -4.15 15.09
C GLU A 87 0.06 -3.81 13.69
N THR A 88 -0.07 -4.77 12.79
CA THR A 88 0.37 -4.68 11.40
C THR A 88 -0.81 -4.95 10.48
N VAL A 89 -0.97 -4.11 9.47
CA VAL A 89 -1.98 -4.31 8.44
C VAL A 89 -1.30 -4.68 7.13
N THR A 90 -1.62 -5.86 6.62
CA THR A 90 -1.18 -6.26 5.29
C THR A 90 -1.92 -5.45 4.23
N PHE A 91 -1.23 -5.00 3.19
CA PHE A 91 -1.79 -4.40 1.98
C PHE A 91 -1.29 -5.18 0.76
N VAL A 92 -1.87 -6.37 0.54
CA VAL A 92 -1.48 -7.23 -0.57
C VAL A 92 -2.38 -6.96 -1.77
N ARG A 93 -1.76 -6.60 -2.89
CA ARG A 93 -2.45 -6.36 -4.16
C ARG A 93 -2.03 -7.43 -5.16
N THR A 94 -2.98 -8.02 -5.86
CA THR A 94 -2.72 -9.01 -6.92
C THR A 94 -3.25 -8.50 -8.25
N PHE A 95 -2.36 -8.37 -9.23
CA PHE A 95 -2.65 -7.96 -10.60
C PHE A 95 -2.61 -9.18 -11.51
N ARG A 96 -3.72 -9.50 -12.18
CA ARG A 96 -3.84 -10.69 -13.03
C ARG A 96 -3.56 -10.37 -14.49
N PHE A 97 -2.30 -10.39 -14.89
CA PHE A 97 -1.93 -10.23 -16.30
C PHE A 97 -2.15 -11.53 -17.09
N PRO A 98 -2.27 -11.47 -18.43
CA PRO A 98 -2.21 -12.65 -19.27
C PRO A 98 -0.95 -13.50 -18.97
N GLY A 99 -1.15 -14.79 -18.72
CA GLY A 99 -0.09 -15.78 -18.47
C GLY A 99 0.45 -15.82 -17.04
N ARG A 100 0.55 -14.70 -16.31
CA ARG A 100 1.05 -14.71 -14.91
C ARG A 100 0.52 -13.55 -14.07
N SER A 101 0.03 -13.89 -12.87
CA SER A 101 -0.32 -12.89 -11.86
C SER A 101 0.93 -12.31 -11.20
N HIS A 102 0.87 -11.04 -10.84
CA HIS A 102 1.92 -10.33 -10.11
C HIS A 102 1.37 -9.77 -8.79
N ARG A 103 2.16 -9.84 -7.73
CA ARG A 103 1.76 -9.39 -6.39
C ARG A 103 2.58 -8.17 -5.98
N PHE A 104 1.92 -7.23 -5.34
CA PHE A 104 2.55 -6.13 -4.62
C PHE A 104 2.21 -6.29 -3.14
N ASP A 105 3.22 -6.64 -2.35
CA ASP A 105 3.08 -6.97 -0.94
C ASP A 105 3.59 -5.80 -0.10
N ALA A 106 2.77 -5.37 0.85
CA ALA A 106 3.08 -4.30 1.78
C ALA A 106 2.58 -4.68 3.17
N GLN A 107 3.30 -4.26 4.21
CA GLN A 107 2.89 -4.38 5.60
C GLN A 107 3.08 -3.04 6.28
N MET A 108 1.98 -2.49 6.79
CA MET A 108 1.96 -1.16 7.38
C MET A 108 1.83 -1.26 8.90
N VAL A 109 2.66 -0.51 9.61
CA VAL A 109 2.58 -0.36 11.06
C VAL A 109 2.54 1.12 11.42
N LEU A 110 1.98 1.44 12.58
CA LEU A 110 2.08 2.78 13.13
C LEU A 110 3.53 3.04 13.56
N ALA A 111 4.10 4.17 13.17
CA ALA A 111 5.43 4.56 13.62
C ALA A 111 5.45 4.78 15.14
N PRO A 112 6.59 4.55 15.81
CA PRO A 112 6.78 4.99 17.19
C PRO A 112 6.44 6.49 17.33
N GLY A 113 5.62 6.84 18.32
CA GLY A 113 5.12 8.21 18.52
C GLY A 113 3.93 8.62 17.64
N GLY A 114 3.47 7.77 16.72
CA GLY A 114 2.18 7.93 16.03
C GLY A 114 2.11 8.98 14.92
N GLY A 115 3.22 9.58 14.51
CA GLY A 115 3.22 10.70 13.54
C GLY A 115 3.13 10.30 12.06
N HIS A 116 3.35 9.04 11.71
CA HIS A 116 3.29 8.52 10.34
C HIS A 116 3.09 7.00 10.34
N ILE A 117 2.87 6.44 9.15
CA ILE A 117 2.82 4.99 8.94
C ILE A 117 4.17 4.54 8.39
N VAL A 118 4.70 3.44 8.90
CA VAL A 118 5.88 2.78 8.33
C VAL A 118 5.40 1.66 7.41
N ASP A 119 5.75 1.73 6.13
CA ASP A 119 5.35 0.77 5.10
C ASP A 119 6.53 -0.11 4.70
N TYR A 120 6.45 -1.39 5.07
CA TYR A 120 7.41 -2.41 4.71
C TYR A 120 7.00 -3.07 3.40
N LEU A 121 7.83 -2.92 2.37
CA LEU A 121 7.53 -3.38 1.02
C LEU A 121 8.23 -4.68 0.66
N GLY A 122 7.48 -5.53 -0.04
CA GLY A 122 7.93 -6.81 -0.57
C GLY A 122 7.87 -7.94 0.43
N THR A 123 8.11 -9.16 -0.04
CA THR A 123 7.98 -10.39 0.76
C THR A 123 8.98 -10.51 1.91
N HIS A 124 10.08 -9.76 1.86
CA HIS A 124 11.18 -9.80 2.83
C HIS A 124 11.43 -8.45 3.51
N GLN A 125 10.58 -7.46 3.25
CA GLN A 125 10.61 -6.14 3.88
C GLN A 125 11.92 -5.35 3.69
N HIS A 126 12.56 -5.50 2.52
CA HIS A 126 13.84 -4.85 2.25
C HIS A 126 13.76 -3.36 1.99
N LEU A 127 12.59 -2.86 1.61
CA LEU A 127 12.37 -1.44 1.37
C LEU A 127 11.32 -0.97 2.37
N VAL A 128 11.69 0.02 3.16
CA VAL A 128 10.81 0.64 4.16
C VAL A 128 10.58 2.08 3.73
N SER A 129 9.34 2.53 3.78
CA SER A 129 8.96 3.88 3.41
C SER A 129 8.09 4.50 4.48
N ASP A 130 8.38 5.74 4.86
CA ASP A 130 7.46 6.52 5.66
C ASP A 130 6.27 6.90 4.77
N LEU A 131 5.06 6.82 5.30
CA LEU A 131 3.84 7.22 4.63
C LEU A 131 3.15 8.30 5.44
N HIS A 132 2.76 9.37 4.74
CA HIS A 132 2.05 10.52 5.29
C HIS A 132 0.67 10.60 4.65
N PRO A 133 -0.36 10.02 5.29
CA PRO A 133 -1.75 10.19 4.92
C PRO A 133 -2.22 11.63 5.15
N ALA A 134 -3.09 12.11 4.28
CA ALA A 134 -3.81 13.37 4.41
C ALA A 134 -5.19 13.24 3.74
N VAL A 135 -6.13 14.08 4.14
CA VAL A 135 -7.48 14.11 3.55
C VAL A 135 -7.58 15.28 2.58
N ASP A 136 -8.04 15.02 1.36
CA ASP A 136 -8.27 16.09 0.38
C ASP A 136 -9.58 16.85 0.65
N HIS A 137 -9.83 17.89 -0.14
CA HIS A 137 -11.01 18.74 0.04
C HIS A 137 -12.34 18.07 -0.37
N TRP A 138 -12.29 16.94 -1.07
CA TRP A 138 -13.46 16.14 -1.46
C TRP A 138 -13.68 14.95 -0.53
N GLY A 139 -12.90 14.83 0.56
CA GLY A 139 -12.96 13.68 1.47
C GLY A 139 -12.27 12.43 0.95
N GLY A 140 -11.43 12.55 -0.08
CA GLY A 140 -10.53 11.50 -0.55
C GLY A 140 -9.30 11.35 0.34
N LEU A 141 -8.68 10.17 0.31
CA LEU A 141 -7.39 9.91 0.96
C LEU A 141 -6.25 10.18 -0.02
N ILE A 142 -5.26 10.95 0.41
CA ILE A 142 -3.97 11.08 -0.27
C ILE A 142 -2.88 10.52 0.65
N ILE A 143 -2.05 9.62 0.15
CA ILE A 143 -0.86 9.14 0.85
C ILE A 143 0.36 9.54 0.04
N ARG A 144 1.35 10.17 0.70
CA ARG A 144 2.65 10.47 0.11
C ARG A 144 3.73 9.69 0.84
N SER A 145 4.67 9.12 0.09
CA SER A 145 5.87 8.56 0.69
C SER A 145 6.82 9.67 1.15
N GLY A 146 7.52 9.41 2.24
CA GLY A 146 8.57 10.24 2.81
C GLY A 146 9.94 9.59 2.59
N ALA A 147 10.72 9.47 3.66
CA ALA A 147 12.03 8.84 3.59
C ALA A 147 11.91 7.35 3.25
N HIS A 148 12.90 6.84 2.52
CA HIS A 148 13.01 5.44 2.18
C HIS A 148 14.27 4.86 2.79
N ARG A 149 14.19 3.62 3.30
CA ARG A 149 15.32 2.88 3.85
C ARG A 149 15.42 1.52 3.20
N PHE A 150 16.64 1.08 2.92
CA PHE A 150 16.91 -0.27 2.48
C PHE A 150 17.46 -1.09 3.65
N ILE A 151 16.80 -2.21 3.96
CA ILE A 151 17.16 -3.09 5.08
C ILE A 151 17.42 -4.51 4.59
N GLU A 152 18.66 -4.98 4.78
CA GLU A 152 19.07 -6.34 4.46
C GLU A 152 20.12 -6.82 5.47
N GLY A 153 19.68 -7.62 6.45
CA GLY A 153 20.55 -8.11 7.50
C GLY A 153 21.12 -6.95 8.32
N PRO A 154 22.46 -6.78 8.41
CA PRO A 154 23.09 -5.67 9.14
C PRO A 154 23.05 -4.34 8.38
N VAL A 155 22.63 -4.32 7.11
CA VAL A 155 22.57 -3.10 6.30
C VAL A 155 21.26 -2.39 6.59
N ASP A 156 21.35 -1.19 7.16
CA ASP A 156 20.27 -0.20 7.26
C ASP A 156 20.80 1.11 6.67
N ILE A 157 20.41 1.41 5.43
CA ILE A 157 20.85 2.61 4.73
C ILE A 157 19.65 3.40 4.20
N GLY A 158 19.68 4.71 4.40
CA GLY A 158 18.75 5.61 3.73
C GLY A 158 18.95 5.53 2.23
N VAL A 159 17.87 5.37 1.47
CA VAL A 159 17.91 5.39 0.02
C VAL A 159 18.19 6.84 -0.42
N PRO A 160 19.31 7.12 -1.13
CA PRO A 160 19.64 8.47 -1.54
C PRO A 160 18.54 9.07 -2.43
N GLU A 161 18.25 10.37 -2.25
CA GLU A 161 17.22 11.07 -3.04
C GLU A 161 17.42 10.98 -4.55
N LEU A 162 18.67 10.81 -5.01
CA LEU A 162 18.99 10.62 -6.43
C LEU A 162 18.32 9.35 -7.01
N ILE A 163 18.22 8.28 -6.23
CA ILE A 163 17.62 7.01 -6.66
C ILE A 163 16.25 6.74 -6.00
N GLY A 164 15.88 7.53 -4.99
CA GLY A 164 14.58 7.47 -4.33
C GLY A 164 13.42 7.73 -5.29
N ALA A 165 12.25 7.21 -4.96
CA ALA A 165 11.06 7.31 -5.78
C ALA A 165 9.87 7.74 -4.90
N ASP A 166 9.38 8.96 -5.15
CA ASP A 166 8.23 9.51 -4.45
C ASP A 166 6.95 8.83 -4.96
N ALA A 167 6.26 8.12 -4.08
CA ALA A 167 4.97 7.50 -4.33
C ALA A 167 3.84 8.40 -3.81
N THR A 168 2.83 8.63 -4.66
CA THR A 168 1.58 9.25 -4.28
C THR A 168 0.43 8.30 -4.58
N VAL A 169 -0.34 7.95 -3.56
CA VAL A 169 -1.59 7.21 -3.67
C VAL A 169 -2.74 8.19 -3.46
N ARG A 170 -3.76 8.10 -4.30
CA ARG A 170 -5.04 8.77 -4.12
C ARG A 170 -6.13 7.72 -4.14
N GLU A 171 -6.96 7.71 -3.11
CA GLU A 171 -8.16 6.88 -3.05
C GLU A 171 -9.39 7.75 -2.80
N SER A 172 -10.43 7.55 -3.61
CA SER A 172 -11.74 8.21 -3.45
C SER A 172 -12.85 7.16 -3.55
N PHE A 173 -14.06 7.55 -3.15
CA PHE A 173 -15.25 6.75 -3.39
C PHE A 173 -16.15 7.46 -4.38
N ASP A 174 -16.67 6.71 -5.34
CA ASP A 174 -17.59 7.16 -6.39
C ASP A 174 -18.99 6.65 -6.02
N ASP A 175 -19.84 7.53 -5.49
CA ASP A 175 -21.18 7.17 -5.00
C ASP A 175 -22.11 6.72 -6.13
N GLU A 176 -21.96 7.29 -7.33
CA GLU A 176 -22.79 6.93 -8.48
C GLU A 176 -22.45 5.52 -8.97
N ALA A 177 -21.16 5.18 -9.06
CA ALA A 177 -20.72 3.85 -9.48
C ALA A 177 -20.71 2.81 -8.33
N GLY A 178 -20.80 3.26 -7.08
CA GLY A 178 -20.69 2.44 -5.88
C GLY A 178 -19.36 1.70 -5.82
N CYS A 179 -18.25 2.39 -6.06
CA CYS A 179 -16.91 1.79 -6.08
C CYS A 179 -15.83 2.74 -5.56
N PHE A 180 -14.72 2.16 -5.12
CA PHE A 180 -13.50 2.90 -4.80
C PHE A 180 -12.72 3.16 -6.08
N ARG A 181 -12.21 4.38 -6.23
CA ARG A 181 -11.23 4.76 -7.25
C ARG A 181 -9.86 4.83 -6.60
N ILE A 182 -8.87 4.24 -7.24
CA ILE A 182 -7.47 4.29 -6.79
C ILE A 182 -6.59 4.77 -7.92
N GLN A 183 -5.65 5.66 -7.59
CA GLN A 183 -4.58 6.08 -8.46
C GLN A 183 -3.27 6.05 -7.68
N VAL A 184 -2.26 5.41 -8.26
CA VAL A 184 -0.90 5.37 -7.72
C VAL A 184 0.04 5.91 -8.77
N ASN A 185 0.87 6.87 -8.39
CA ASN A 185 1.92 7.43 -9.21
C ASN A 185 3.23 7.35 -8.45
N VAL A 186 4.27 6.81 -9.08
CA VAL A 186 5.62 6.74 -8.54
C VAL A 186 6.56 7.50 -9.47
N VAL A 187 7.25 8.48 -8.90
CA VAL A 187 8.05 9.46 -9.65
C VAL A 187 9.43 9.55 -9.01
N ASN A 188 10.49 9.51 -9.82
CA ASN A 188 11.82 9.91 -9.35
C ASN A 188 11.99 11.41 -9.60
N ARG A 189 12.53 12.14 -8.62
CA ARG A 189 12.69 13.60 -8.69
C ARG A 189 13.52 14.08 -9.88
N ARG A 190 14.52 13.30 -10.33
CA ARG A 190 15.42 13.69 -11.43
C ARG A 190 14.98 13.12 -12.76
N PHE A 191 14.48 11.89 -12.75
CA PHE A 191 14.22 11.15 -13.97
C PHE A 191 12.74 11.06 -14.35
N GLY A 192 11.86 11.63 -13.55
CA GLY A 192 10.44 11.73 -13.84
C GLY A 192 9.66 10.45 -13.53
N PRO A 193 8.49 10.26 -14.17
CA PRO A 193 7.57 9.16 -13.86
C PRO A 193 8.21 7.78 -14.07
N LEU A 194 8.16 6.94 -13.04
CA LEU A 194 8.70 5.57 -13.09
C LEU A 194 7.61 4.56 -13.43
N PHE A 195 6.50 4.59 -12.69
CA PHE A 195 5.33 3.77 -12.96
C PHE A 195 4.10 4.29 -12.22
N GLY A 196 2.94 3.79 -12.62
CA GLY A 196 1.71 4.01 -11.90
C GLY A 196 0.59 3.14 -12.42
N TYR A 197 -0.54 3.23 -11.73
CA TYR A 197 -1.76 2.57 -12.15
C TYR A 197 -2.98 3.34 -11.64
N HIS A 198 -4.08 3.19 -12.35
CA HIS A 198 -5.38 3.66 -11.86
C HIS A 198 -6.48 2.67 -12.23
N GLY A 199 -7.56 2.71 -11.46
CA GLY A 199 -8.74 1.92 -11.74
C GLY A 199 -9.73 1.96 -10.59
N ALA A 200 -10.59 0.95 -10.54
CA ALA A 200 -11.69 0.89 -9.59
C ALA A 200 -11.84 -0.51 -8.98
N PHE A 201 -12.33 -0.56 -7.75
CA PHE A 201 -12.66 -1.81 -7.07
C PHE A 201 -13.82 -1.63 -6.09
N ARG A 202 -14.50 -2.73 -5.77
CA ARG A 202 -15.47 -2.80 -4.67
C ARG A 202 -14.86 -3.57 -3.53
N ALA A 203 -15.20 -3.18 -2.30
CA ALA A 203 -14.68 -3.81 -1.09
C ALA A 203 -15.79 -4.53 -0.32
N GLU A 204 -15.46 -5.71 0.15
CA GLU A 204 -16.21 -6.48 1.15
C GLU A 204 -15.48 -6.36 2.49
N PHE A 205 -16.26 -6.27 3.56
CA PHE A 205 -15.76 -6.12 4.92
C PHE A 205 -16.16 -7.34 5.74
N THR A 206 -15.22 -7.88 6.49
CA THR A 206 -15.44 -9.06 7.34
C THR A 206 -14.72 -8.89 8.66
N GLU A 207 -15.14 -9.65 9.66
CA GLU A 207 -14.42 -9.79 10.92
C GLU A 207 -13.02 -10.36 10.67
N ALA A 208 -11.99 -9.68 11.18
CA ALA A 208 -10.61 -10.10 11.02
C ALA A 208 -10.31 -11.39 11.78
N SER A 209 -10.87 -11.51 12.98
CA SER A 209 -10.85 -12.68 13.86
C SER A 209 -11.37 -13.95 13.17
N ARG A 210 -12.44 -13.80 12.37
CA ARG A 210 -13.03 -14.88 11.58
C ARG A 210 -12.23 -15.22 10.34
N LEU A 211 -11.73 -14.21 9.62
CA LEU A 211 -10.99 -14.42 8.38
C LEU A 211 -9.63 -15.07 8.65
N GLY A 212 -8.97 -14.64 9.72
CA GLY A 212 -7.57 -14.94 10.01
C GLY A 212 -6.61 -14.42 8.93
N VAL A 213 -5.32 -14.60 9.16
CA VAL A 213 -4.28 -14.22 8.19
C VAL A 213 -3.83 -15.47 7.46
N ARG A 214 -4.26 -15.60 6.21
CA ARG A 214 -3.93 -16.77 5.39
C ARG A 214 -2.44 -16.80 5.04
N PRO A 215 -1.87 -17.99 4.76
CA PRO A 215 -0.51 -18.12 4.27
C PRO A 215 -0.27 -17.21 3.06
N GLY A 216 0.86 -16.48 3.09
CA GLY A 216 1.24 -15.54 2.05
C GLY A 216 0.72 -14.11 2.24
N LEU A 217 -0.10 -13.80 3.25
CA LEU A 217 -0.39 -12.40 3.65
C LEU A 217 0.61 -11.85 4.67
N ARG A 218 1.35 -12.73 5.35
CA ARG A 218 2.51 -12.36 6.17
C ARG A 218 3.78 -12.37 5.30
N PRO A 219 4.75 -11.50 5.59
CA PRO A 219 6.06 -11.57 4.94
C PRO A 219 6.79 -12.85 5.37
N VAL A 220 7.83 -13.21 4.62
CA VAL A 220 8.73 -14.32 4.96
C VAL A 220 9.53 -14.01 6.23
N ARG A 221 9.81 -12.72 6.47
CA ARG A 221 10.49 -12.19 7.65
C ARG A 221 9.90 -10.84 8.05
N GLU A 222 9.74 -10.61 9.35
CA GLU A 222 9.29 -9.34 9.92
C GLU A 222 10.48 -8.55 10.46
N VAL A 223 10.62 -7.30 10.02
CA VAL A 223 11.69 -6.37 10.37
C VAL A 223 11.11 -5.29 11.29
N ALA A 224 11.86 -4.93 12.32
CA ALA A 224 11.57 -3.78 13.18
C ALA A 224 12.64 -2.72 12.94
N LEU A 225 12.21 -1.46 12.73
CA LEU A 225 13.12 -0.33 12.79
C LEU A 225 13.54 -0.14 14.27
N PRO A 226 14.80 0.23 14.54
CA PRO A 226 15.26 0.56 15.89
C PRO A 226 14.54 1.79 16.46
#